data_AF-A0AAJ2JPX4-F1
#
_entry.id   AF-A0AAJ2JPX4-F1
#
_cell.length_a   1.000
_cell.length_b   1.000
_cell.length_c   1.000
_cell.angle_alpha   90.00
_cell.angle_beta   90.00
_cell.angle_gamma   90.00
#
_symmetry.space_group_name_H-M   'P 1'
#
loop_
_entity.id
_entity.type
_entity.pdbx_description
1 polymer ?
#
loop_
_entity_poly.entity_id
_entity_poly.type
_entity_poly.pdbx_seq_one_letter_code
_entity_poly.pdbx_strand_id
1 'polypeptide(L)'
;MSADIKVEIEEILNKLKNYREVNGTSIILVDETEILYEGIEESRFWLGVYDPEDNRIYIRPFTPLPIYESEGNIALEKSYPQYWEEIKTSLMRIIKYPYNSEYEVRELKLLLKKIEEDAKAKEDKINDFPIIVRKIRQIIEFLDLSPEWRLYDLLKQLSTEAHETGHSILHHSILGKEYYDSVARLPLFELLDEGYAEAFSFRFLLEMIIKGYLPYHFTKEYILGRVSSCLRDNLCEAKIKLFSIDKAAKRIKSISEIDFKSGLQDALGVVDRKMKYIEYELISSIPFEDESRILAKIIFSMIEKERQ
;
A
#
# COMPACT_ATOMS: atom_id res chain seq x y z
N MET A 1 18.37 -20.65 -8.96
CA MET A 1 19.18 -19.56 -8.36
C MET A 1 18.40 -18.99 -7.19
N SER A 2 18.64 -19.45 -5.95
CA SER A 2 18.10 -18.80 -4.76
C SER A 2 19.06 -17.66 -4.40
N ALA A 3 18.85 -16.49 -4.99
CA ALA A 3 19.53 -15.29 -4.54
C ALA A 3 19.08 -15.01 -3.09
N ASP A 4 20.00 -14.49 -2.26
CA ASP A 4 19.69 -13.92 -0.95
C ASP A 4 18.74 -12.73 -1.11
N ILE A 5 17.44 -13.03 -1.26
CA ILE A 5 16.39 -12.02 -1.34
C ILE A 5 16.24 -11.42 0.04
N LYS A 6 16.58 -10.13 0.13
CA LYS A 6 16.41 -9.30 1.33
C LYS A 6 15.37 -8.21 1.07
N VAL A 7 14.50 -7.97 2.05
CA VAL A 7 13.58 -6.83 2.08
C VAL A 7 13.97 -5.88 3.20
N GLU A 8 14.13 -4.59 2.90
CA GLU A 8 14.41 -3.54 3.90
C GLU A 8 13.11 -2.94 4.43
N ILE A 9 12.25 -3.77 5.03
CA ILE A 9 10.86 -3.39 5.35
C ILE A 9 10.74 -2.16 6.27
N GLU A 10 11.65 -2.01 7.23
CA GLU A 10 11.65 -0.85 8.14
C GLU A 10 11.92 0.47 7.39
N GLU A 11 12.87 0.46 6.45
CA GLU A 11 13.18 1.62 5.61
C GLU A 11 12.00 2.00 4.70
N ILE A 12 11.32 1.00 4.14
CA ILE A 12 10.14 1.19 3.30
C ILE A 12 9.01 1.84 4.11
N LEU A 13 8.71 1.30 5.29
CA LEU A 13 7.61 1.78 6.13
C LEU A 13 7.91 3.15 6.73
N ASN A 14 9.18 3.44 7.08
CA ASN A 14 9.61 4.77 7.48
C ASN A 14 9.42 5.80 6.37
N LYS A 15 9.69 5.44 5.11
CA LYS A 15 9.44 6.33 3.97
C LYS A 15 7.96 6.63 3.77
N LEU A 16 7.08 5.62 3.83
CA LEU A 16 5.62 5.83 3.78
C LEU A 16 5.14 6.70 4.93
N LYS A 17 5.63 6.43 6.15
CA LYS A 17 5.35 7.24 7.32
C LYS A 17 5.74 8.69 7.10
N ASN A 18 6.93 8.97 6.58
CA ASN A 18 7.38 10.34 6.30
C ASN A 18 6.48 11.06 5.29
N TYR A 19 6.02 10.38 4.22
CA TYR A 19 5.06 10.97 3.29
C TYR A 19 3.76 11.35 4.01
N ARG A 20 3.24 10.48 4.88
CA ARG A 20 2.00 10.76 5.65
C ARG A 20 2.17 11.89 6.66
N GLU A 21 3.26 11.88 7.44
CA GLU A 21 3.52 12.89 8.47
C GLU A 21 3.70 14.29 7.90
N VAL A 22 4.35 14.43 6.74
CA VAL A 22 4.47 15.72 6.03
C VAL A 22 3.11 16.28 5.62
N ASN A 23 2.11 15.41 5.38
CA ASN A 23 0.73 15.79 5.05
C ASN A 23 -0.20 15.82 6.28
N GLY A 24 0.34 15.63 7.49
CA GLY A 24 -0.46 15.57 8.72
C GLY A 24 -1.40 14.37 8.80
N THR A 25 -1.23 13.36 7.94
CA THR A 25 -2.09 12.19 7.84
C THR A 25 -1.64 11.11 8.80
N SER A 26 -2.59 10.49 9.50
CA SER A 26 -2.34 9.35 10.38
C SER A 26 -2.87 8.04 9.80
N ILE A 27 -2.35 6.90 10.27
CA ILE A 27 -2.83 5.58 9.87
C ILE A 27 -3.57 4.94 11.05
N ILE A 28 -4.74 4.37 10.76
CA ILE A 28 -5.50 3.53 11.68
C ILE A 28 -5.53 2.12 11.10
N LEU A 29 -5.13 1.16 11.92
CA LEU A 29 -5.17 -0.25 11.55
C LEU A 29 -6.46 -0.84 12.10
N VAL A 30 -7.23 -1.41 11.19
CA VAL A 30 -8.62 -1.77 11.40
C VAL A 30 -8.75 -3.27 11.23
N ASP A 31 -9.41 -3.91 12.19
CA ASP A 31 -9.60 -5.35 12.15
C ASP A 31 -10.71 -5.71 11.14
N GLU A 32 -10.74 -6.96 10.68
CA GLU A 32 -11.65 -7.43 9.62
C GLU A 32 -13.14 -7.24 9.98
N THR A 33 -13.44 -7.10 11.27
CA THR A 33 -14.79 -6.94 11.80
C THR A 33 -15.23 -5.50 12.01
N GLU A 34 -14.35 -4.51 11.85
CA GLU A 34 -14.71 -3.11 12.04
C GLU A 34 -15.41 -2.51 10.80
N ILE A 35 -16.59 -1.95 11.05
CA ILE A 35 -17.36 -1.13 10.10
C ILE A 35 -16.91 0.31 10.32
N LEU A 36 -16.36 0.95 9.28
CA LEU A 36 -15.85 2.32 9.38
C LEU A 36 -16.98 3.35 9.50
N TYR A 37 -18.00 3.28 8.63
CA TYR A 37 -19.13 4.21 8.59
C TYR A 37 -20.38 3.58 7.93
N GLU A 38 -21.57 4.15 8.19
CA GLU A 38 -22.81 3.80 7.48
C GLU A 38 -22.61 3.98 5.96
N GLY A 39 -22.81 2.91 5.18
CA GLY A 39 -22.62 2.91 3.72
C GLY A 39 -21.39 2.15 3.20
N ILE A 40 -20.41 1.82 4.06
CA ILE A 40 -19.36 0.80 3.78
C ILE A 40 -19.78 -0.57 4.37
N GLU A 41 -21.03 -0.70 4.83
CA GLU A 41 -21.61 -1.97 5.31
C GLU A 41 -21.61 -3.09 4.25
N GLU A 42 -21.49 -2.75 2.96
CA GLU A 42 -21.67 -3.71 1.86
C GLU A 42 -20.39 -4.10 1.10
N SER A 43 -19.26 -3.41 1.26
CA SER A 43 -18.00 -3.83 0.62
C SER A 43 -17.10 -4.58 1.61
N ARG A 44 -17.28 -5.89 1.69
CA ARG A 44 -16.39 -6.82 2.43
C ARG A 44 -14.95 -6.86 1.90
N PHE A 45 -14.51 -5.89 1.09
CA PHE A 45 -13.32 -5.97 0.24
C PHE A 45 -12.46 -4.70 0.20
N TRP A 46 -12.68 -3.69 1.05
CA TRP A 46 -11.72 -2.59 1.14
C TRP A 46 -10.49 -3.06 1.93
N LEU A 47 -9.30 -2.83 1.37
CA LEU A 47 -8.00 -3.13 1.98
C LEU A 47 -7.36 -1.89 2.59
N GLY A 48 -7.71 -0.73 2.04
CA GLY A 48 -7.33 0.59 2.46
C GLY A 48 -8.42 1.57 2.07
N VAL A 49 -8.59 2.61 2.88
CA VAL A 49 -9.42 3.77 2.57
C VAL A 49 -8.75 5.00 3.18
N TYR A 50 -8.49 6.01 2.38
CA TYR A 50 -8.23 7.34 2.87
C TYR A 50 -9.55 8.10 3.12
N ASP A 51 -9.70 8.63 4.33
CA ASP A 51 -10.81 9.48 4.75
C ASP A 51 -10.34 10.95 4.79
N PRO A 52 -10.85 11.80 3.89
CA PRO A 52 -10.50 13.22 3.85
C PRO A 52 -11.12 14.05 4.97
N GLU A 53 -12.21 13.60 5.61
CA GLU A 53 -12.88 14.38 6.65
C GLU A 53 -12.02 14.48 7.91
N ASP A 54 -11.43 13.36 8.33
CA ASP A 54 -10.58 13.24 9.51
C ASP A 54 -9.07 13.14 9.21
N ASN A 55 -8.70 13.16 7.92
CA ASN A 55 -7.33 13.05 7.42
C ASN A 55 -6.63 11.77 7.92
N ARG A 56 -7.29 10.64 7.76
CA ARG A 56 -6.76 9.34 8.17
C ARG A 56 -6.78 8.33 7.05
N ILE A 57 -5.85 7.41 7.13
CA ILE A 57 -5.77 6.24 6.28
C ILE A 57 -6.15 5.03 7.12
N TYR A 58 -7.24 4.39 6.78
CA TYR A 58 -7.71 3.16 7.38
C TYR A 58 -7.19 1.98 6.58
N ILE A 59 -6.43 1.08 7.22
CA ILE A 59 -5.79 -0.05 6.54
C ILE A 59 -6.16 -1.34 7.25
N ARG A 60 -6.65 -2.32 6.49
CA ARG A 60 -6.80 -3.69 6.96
C ARG A 60 -5.49 -4.43 6.70
N PRO A 61 -4.70 -4.74 7.74
CA PRO A 61 -3.41 -5.39 7.55
C PRO A 61 -3.62 -6.85 7.18
N PHE A 62 -3.06 -7.28 6.05
CA PHE A 62 -3.04 -8.69 5.64
C PHE A 62 -1.65 -9.32 5.77
N THR A 63 -0.59 -8.50 5.71
CA THR A 63 0.71 -8.93 6.23
C THR A 63 0.75 -8.68 7.74
N PRO A 64 1.04 -9.68 8.59
CA PRO A 64 1.09 -9.50 10.04
C PRO A 64 2.40 -8.82 10.46
N LEU A 65 2.54 -7.54 10.12
CA LEU A 65 3.69 -6.73 10.49
C LEU A 65 3.68 -6.50 12.01
N PRO A 66 4.72 -6.91 12.75
CA PRO A 66 4.74 -6.75 14.21
C PRO A 66 5.11 -5.32 14.64
N ILE A 67 5.55 -4.47 13.72
CA ILE A 67 5.80 -3.04 13.98
C ILE A 67 4.53 -2.19 13.98
N TYR A 68 3.39 -2.80 13.63
CA TYR A 68 2.10 -2.14 13.56
C TYR A 68 1.40 -2.16 14.90
N GLU A 69 0.89 -1.02 15.31
CA GLU A 69 0.11 -0.89 16.56
C GLU A 69 -1.36 -1.27 16.32
N SER A 70 -1.60 -2.47 15.76
CA SER A 70 -2.96 -3.01 15.59
C SER A 70 -3.47 -3.57 16.91
N GLU A 71 -4.79 -3.55 17.12
CA GLU A 71 -5.45 -4.14 18.31
C GLU A 71 -4.93 -5.55 18.63
N GLY A 72 -4.82 -6.42 17.63
CA GLY A 72 -4.29 -7.78 17.79
C GLY A 72 -2.83 -7.86 18.26
N ASN A 73 -1.96 -6.94 17.83
CA ASN A 73 -0.56 -6.90 18.29
C ASN A 73 -0.50 -6.42 19.74
N ILE A 74 -1.25 -5.37 20.08
CA ILE A 74 -1.34 -4.81 21.43
C ILE A 74 -1.90 -5.85 22.42
N ALA A 75 -2.96 -6.56 22.03
CA ALA A 75 -3.58 -7.60 22.84
C ALA A 75 -2.62 -8.78 23.10
N LEU A 76 -1.88 -9.20 22.06
CA LEU A 76 -0.88 -10.27 22.16
C LEU A 76 0.30 -9.85 23.04
N GLU A 77 0.81 -8.62 22.88
CA GLU A 77 1.88 -8.06 23.72
C GLU A 77 1.47 -7.99 25.20
N LYS A 78 0.27 -7.49 25.48
CA LYS A 78 -0.24 -7.34 26.85
C LYS A 78 -0.49 -8.69 27.53
N SER A 79 -1.02 -9.66 26.79
CA SER A 79 -1.43 -10.96 27.36
C SER A 79 -0.28 -11.97 27.40
N TYR A 80 0.68 -11.86 26.48
CA TYR A 80 1.83 -12.73 26.35
C TYR A 80 3.16 -11.96 26.22
N PRO A 81 3.48 -11.04 27.15
CA PRO A 81 4.67 -10.18 27.05
C PRO A 81 5.97 -10.98 27.04
N GLN A 82 6.00 -12.13 27.70
CA GLN A 82 7.16 -13.04 27.72
C GLN A 82 7.49 -13.67 26.36
N TYR A 83 6.54 -13.67 25.41
CA TYR A 83 6.72 -14.24 24.08
C TYR A 83 6.75 -13.19 22.97
N TRP A 84 6.32 -11.96 23.26
CA TRP A 84 6.12 -10.94 22.23
C TRP A 84 7.39 -10.57 21.46
N GLU A 85 8.51 -10.35 22.16
CA GLU A 85 9.77 -10.01 21.49
C GLU A 85 10.30 -11.13 20.58
N GLU A 86 10.09 -12.39 20.96
CA GLU A 86 10.45 -13.55 20.14
C GLU A 86 9.57 -13.64 18.89
N ILE A 87 8.26 -13.39 19.03
CA ILE A 87 7.30 -13.35 17.91
C ILE A 87 7.68 -12.22 16.94
N LYS A 88 7.88 -11.00 17.46
CA LYS A 88 8.27 -9.83 16.67
C LYS A 88 9.56 -10.06 15.90
N THR A 89 10.61 -10.53 16.59
CA THR A 89 11.92 -10.77 15.97
C THR A 89 11.84 -11.84 14.88
N SER A 90 11.13 -12.94 15.15
CA SER A 90 10.95 -14.04 14.20
C SER A 90 10.15 -13.59 12.97
N LEU A 91 9.02 -12.92 13.16
CA LEU A 91 8.22 -12.38 12.05
C LEU A 91 9.02 -11.41 11.18
N MET A 92 9.74 -10.47 11.81
CA MET A 92 10.59 -9.53 11.06
C MET A 92 11.67 -10.25 10.25
N ARG A 93 12.32 -11.28 10.80
CA ARG A 93 13.31 -12.07 10.05
C ARG A 93 12.66 -12.82 8.87
N ILE A 94 11.49 -13.41 9.08
CA ILE A 94 10.75 -14.14 8.04
C ILE A 94 10.35 -13.21 6.89
N ILE A 95 9.89 -11.99 7.20
CA ILE A 95 9.55 -10.96 6.20
C ILE A 95 10.79 -10.45 5.47
N LYS A 96 11.88 -10.19 6.19
CA LYS A 96 13.15 -9.70 5.61
C LYS A 96 13.82 -10.74 4.72
N TYR A 97 13.71 -12.03 5.05
CA TYR A 97 14.39 -13.14 4.39
C TYR A 97 13.42 -14.29 4.07
N PRO A 98 12.48 -14.09 3.14
CA PRO A 98 11.37 -15.03 2.91
C PRO A 98 11.82 -16.42 2.44
N TYR A 99 12.96 -16.51 1.73
CA TYR A 99 13.53 -17.76 1.21
C TYR A 99 14.51 -18.46 2.16
N ASN A 100 14.99 -17.76 3.19
CA ASN A 100 16.02 -18.25 4.12
C ASN A 100 15.50 -18.31 5.57
N SER A 101 14.21 -18.62 5.75
CA SER A 101 13.52 -18.54 7.05
C SER A 101 12.69 -19.78 7.40
N GLU A 102 12.93 -20.93 6.75
CA GLU A 102 12.13 -22.15 6.97
C GLU A 102 12.17 -22.63 8.43
N TYR A 103 13.36 -22.59 9.05
CA TYR A 103 13.52 -22.93 10.45
C TYR A 103 12.73 -21.97 11.35
N GLU A 104 12.89 -20.66 11.16
CA GLU A 104 12.15 -19.64 11.90
C GLU A 104 10.64 -19.76 11.75
N VAL A 105 10.15 -20.04 10.54
CA VAL A 105 8.71 -20.29 10.28
C VAL A 105 8.21 -21.45 11.13
N ARG A 106 8.97 -22.56 11.19
CA ARG A 106 8.57 -23.75 11.95
C ARG A 106 8.54 -23.47 13.46
N GLU A 107 9.60 -22.88 14.00
CA GLU A 107 9.68 -22.59 15.44
C GLU A 107 8.59 -21.60 15.86
N LEU A 108 8.36 -20.55 15.06
CA LEU A 108 7.32 -19.57 15.34
C LEU A 108 5.91 -20.21 15.31
N LYS A 109 5.62 -21.12 14.38
CA LYS A 109 4.35 -21.86 14.37
C LYS A 109 4.15 -22.69 15.63
N LEU A 110 5.19 -23.35 16.14
CA LEU A 110 5.11 -24.13 17.37
C LEU A 110 4.83 -23.24 18.58
N LEU A 111 5.52 -22.09 18.67
CA LEU A 111 5.28 -21.10 19.72
C LEU A 111 3.84 -20.57 19.68
N LEU A 112 3.35 -20.19 18.49
CA LEU A 112 2.01 -19.64 18.32
C LEU A 112 0.91 -20.66 18.67
N LYS A 113 1.08 -21.94 18.30
CA LYS A 113 0.14 -23.00 18.69
C LYS A 113 0.07 -23.19 20.20
N LYS A 114 1.23 -23.17 20.87
CA LYS A 114 1.29 -23.24 22.34
C LYS A 114 0.55 -22.06 22.99
N ILE A 115 0.72 -20.85 22.45
CA ILE A 115 0.00 -19.66 22.94
C ILE A 115 -1.50 -19.79 22.69
N GLU A 116 -1.92 -20.27 21.51
CA GLU A 116 -3.34 -20.47 21.19
C GLU A 116 -4.00 -21.49 22.15
N GLU A 117 -3.32 -22.59 22.47
CA GLU A 117 -3.78 -23.60 23.42
C GLU A 117 -3.89 -23.05 24.85
N ASP A 118 -2.89 -22.28 25.31
CA ASP A 118 -2.92 -21.61 26.61
C ASP A 118 -4.05 -20.58 26.69
N ALA A 119 -4.27 -19.80 25.62
CA ALA A 119 -5.35 -18.82 25.53
C ALA A 119 -6.71 -19.50 25.65
N LYS A 120 -6.92 -20.62 24.93
CA LYS A 120 -8.16 -21.41 24.99
C LYS A 120 -8.41 -21.98 26.39
N ALA A 121 -7.36 -22.45 27.07
CA ALA A 121 -7.48 -22.95 28.44
C ALA A 121 -7.83 -21.86 29.47
N LYS A 122 -7.67 -20.58 29.10
CA LYS A 122 -7.92 -19.40 29.95
C LYS A 122 -8.96 -18.45 29.35
N GLU A 123 -9.83 -18.93 28.46
CA GLU A 123 -10.81 -18.12 27.73
C GLU A 123 -11.60 -17.19 28.67
N ASP A 124 -12.10 -17.72 29.79
CA ASP A 124 -12.87 -16.94 30.80
C ASP A 124 -12.07 -15.87 31.55
N LYS A 125 -10.74 -15.83 31.41
CA LYS A 125 -9.83 -14.96 32.16
C LYS A 125 -9.12 -13.92 31.27
N ILE A 126 -9.23 -14.03 29.96
CA ILE A 126 -8.57 -13.15 29.00
C ILE A 126 -9.66 -12.35 28.29
N ASN A 127 -9.82 -11.08 28.68
CA ASN A 127 -10.82 -10.19 28.08
C ASN A 127 -10.64 -10.06 26.56
N ASP A 128 -9.39 -10.13 26.08
CA ASP A 128 -9.02 -9.95 24.68
C ASP A 128 -8.90 -11.30 23.92
N PHE A 129 -9.46 -12.39 24.47
CA PHE A 129 -9.29 -13.75 23.93
C PHE A 129 -9.64 -13.89 22.44
N PRO A 130 -10.81 -13.41 21.96
CA PRO A 130 -11.18 -13.54 20.55
C PRO A 130 -10.18 -12.83 19.62
N ILE A 131 -9.70 -11.65 20.03
CA ILE A 131 -8.74 -10.84 19.29
C ILE A 131 -7.39 -11.56 19.19
N ILE A 132 -6.91 -12.12 20.30
CA ILE A 132 -5.64 -12.86 20.36
C ILE A 132 -5.68 -14.10 19.46
N VAL A 133 -6.74 -14.91 19.56
CA VAL A 133 -6.86 -16.12 18.73
C VAL A 133 -6.96 -15.77 17.25
N ARG A 134 -7.74 -14.74 16.88
CA ARG A 134 -7.81 -14.24 15.51
C ARG A 134 -6.43 -13.79 15.02
N LYS A 135 -5.70 -13.01 15.82
CA LYS A 135 -4.36 -12.55 15.44
C LYS A 135 -3.37 -13.70 15.27
N ILE A 136 -3.38 -14.68 16.17
CA ILE A 136 -2.53 -15.87 16.06
C ILE A 136 -2.84 -16.64 14.76
N ARG A 137 -4.11 -16.83 14.43
CA ARG A 137 -4.53 -17.49 13.19
C ARG A 137 -4.07 -16.73 11.96
N GLN A 138 -4.27 -15.41 11.92
CA GLN A 138 -3.76 -14.56 10.84
C GLN A 138 -2.25 -14.74 10.64
N ILE A 139 -1.48 -14.78 11.74
CA ILE A 139 -0.04 -15.01 11.65
C ILE A 139 0.24 -16.41 11.09
N ILE A 140 -0.42 -17.46 11.59
CA ILE A 140 -0.21 -18.84 11.12
C ILE A 140 -0.54 -18.98 9.63
N GLU A 141 -1.65 -18.41 9.18
CA GLU A 141 -2.07 -18.40 7.77
C GLU A 141 -1.01 -17.76 6.88
N PHE A 142 -0.48 -16.60 7.27
CA PHE A 142 0.64 -15.96 6.58
C PHE A 142 1.89 -16.86 6.56
N LEU A 143 2.19 -17.56 7.65
CA LEU A 143 3.33 -18.48 7.74
C LEU A 143 3.13 -19.79 6.95
N ASP A 144 1.89 -20.15 6.61
CA ASP A 144 1.56 -21.29 5.74
C ASP A 144 1.75 -20.96 4.25
N LEU A 145 1.84 -19.68 3.88
CA LEU A 145 2.14 -19.26 2.53
C LEU A 145 3.58 -19.61 2.11
N SER A 146 3.75 -19.92 0.83
CA SER A 146 5.08 -20.05 0.24
C SER A 146 5.86 -18.72 0.31
N PRO A 147 7.20 -18.73 0.25
CA PRO A 147 8.00 -17.50 0.22
C PRO A 147 7.52 -16.47 -0.83
N GLU A 148 7.13 -16.94 -2.02
CA GLU A 148 6.59 -16.11 -3.11
C GLU A 148 5.30 -15.41 -2.69
N TRP A 149 4.37 -16.14 -2.06
CA TRP A 149 3.08 -15.60 -1.64
C TRP A 149 3.21 -14.66 -0.45
N ARG A 150 4.14 -14.91 0.47
CA ARG A 150 4.48 -13.95 1.55
C ARG A 150 5.01 -12.64 0.99
N LEU A 151 5.86 -12.69 -0.04
CA LEU A 151 6.33 -11.50 -0.74
C LEU A 151 5.20 -10.81 -1.50
N TYR A 152 4.30 -11.56 -2.13
CA TYR A 152 3.15 -10.99 -2.81
C TYR A 152 2.23 -10.24 -1.85
N ASP A 153 1.90 -10.82 -0.70
CA ASP A 153 1.12 -10.17 0.34
C ASP A 153 1.85 -8.94 0.89
N LEU A 154 3.16 -9.00 1.09
CA LEU A 154 3.91 -7.82 1.49
C LEU A 154 3.83 -6.69 0.45
N LEU A 155 4.03 -7.02 -0.83
CA LEU A 155 3.94 -6.04 -1.92
C LEU A 155 2.56 -5.44 -2.05
N LYS A 156 1.52 -6.28 -1.89
CA LYS A 156 0.14 -5.81 -1.86
C LYS A 156 -0.09 -4.86 -0.68
N GLN A 157 0.45 -5.13 0.51
CA GLN A 157 0.30 -4.29 1.71
C GLN A 157 0.93 -2.92 1.47
N LEU A 158 2.18 -2.92 1.01
CA LEU A 158 2.92 -1.71 0.69
C LEU A 158 2.25 -0.91 -0.44
N SER A 159 1.70 -1.58 -1.44
CA SER A 159 1.03 -0.94 -2.57
C SER A 159 -0.30 -0.31 -2.17
N THR A 160 -1.09 -0.97 -1.32
CA THR A 160 -2.32 -0.40 -0.75
C THR A 160 -2.00 0.82 0.11
N GLU A 161 -1.04 0.71 1.03
CA GLU A 161 -0.68 1.86 1.86
C GLU A 161 -0.12 3.03 1.05
N ALA A 162 0.69 2.76 0.02
CA ALA A 162 1.16 3.79 -0.88
C ALA A 162 0.01 4.44 -1.65
N HIS A 163 -0.96 3.64 -2.12
CA HIS A 163 -2.16 4.14 -2.82
C HIS A 163 -2.94 5.12 -1.93
N GLU A 164 -3.29 4.72 -0.71
CA GLU A 164 -4.02 5.60 0.22
C GLU A 164 -3.20 6.84 0.63
N THR A 165 -1.87 6.70 0.73
CA THR A 165 -0.97 7.84 0.95
C THR A 165 -0.98 8.79 -0.24
N GLY A 166 -1.14 8.29 -1.46
CA GLY A 166 -1.29 9.09 -2.67
C GLY A 166 -2.56 9.96 -2.65
N HIS A 167 -3.69 9.40 -2.21
CA HIS A 167 -4.92 10.18 -1.99
C HIS A 167 -4.69 11.30 -0.98
N SER A 168 -4.12 10.99 0.19
CA SER A 168 -3.76 11.97 1.21
C SER A 168 -2.93 13.13 0.65
N ILE A 169 -1.87 12.84 -0.12
CA ILE A 169 -1.01 13.86 -0.73
C ILE A 169 -1.81 14.77 -1.67
N LEU A 170 -2.64 14.19 -2.55
CA LEU A 170 -3.43 14.99 -3.48
C LEU A 170 -4.40 15.91 -2.75
N HIS A 171 -5.12 15.38 -1.75
CA HIS A 171 -6.12 16.15 -1.03
C HIS A 171 -5.51 17.25 -0.16
N HIS A 172 -4.39 16.97 0.53
CA HIS A 172 -3.77 17.91 1.47
C HIS A 172 -2.82 18.91 0.81
N SER A 173 -1.90 18.43 -0.02
CA SER A 173 -0.83 19.28 -0.55
C SER A 173 -1.25 20.07 -1.79
N ILE A 174 -2.26 19.60 -2.52
CA ILE A 174 -2.56 20.11 -3.86
C ILE A 174 -3.90 20.84 -3.90
N LEU A 175 -4.90 20.38 -3.15
CA LEU A 175 -6.25 20.96 -3.18
C LEU A 175 -6.55 21.85 -1.96
N GLY A 176 -6.18 21.39 -0.76
CA GLY A 176 -6.63 22.01 0.48
C GLY A 176 -8.09 21.63 0.80
N LYS A 177 -8.46 21.66 2.08
CA LYS A 177 -9.75 21.11 2.58
C LYS A 177 -10.99 21.77 1.93
N GLU A 178 -10.96 23.09 1.74
CA GLU A 178 -12.08 23.85 1.16
C GLU A 178 -12.33 23.54 -0.33
N TYR A 179 -11.27 23.22 -1.08
CA TYR A 179 -11.37 22.84 -2.50
C TYR A 179 -11.87 21.42 -2.67
N TYR A 180 -11.51 20.50 -1.75
CA TYR A 180 -11.96 19.11 -1.84
C TYR A 180 -13.49 19.01 -1.80
N ASP A 181 -14.14 19.69 -0.85
CA ASP A 181 -15.60 19.61 -0.69
C ASP A 181 -16.37 20.09 -1.94
N SER A 182 -15.80 21.00 -2.72
CA SER A 182 -16.39 21.50 -3.97
C SER A 182 -16.13 20.57 -5.17
N VAL A 183 -14.92 19.99 -5.29
CA VAL A 183 -14.56 19.17 -6.46
C VAL A 183 -14.75 17.66 -6.30
N ALA A 184 -14.81 17.14 -5.08
CA ALA A 184 -14.88 15.70 -4.78
C ALA A 184 -16.08 15.00 -5.45
N ARG A 185 -17.14 15.77 -5.71
CA ARG A 185 -18.40 15.27 -6.31
C ARG A 185 -18.34 15.21 -7.84
N LEU A 186 -17.26 15.66 -8.46
CA LEU A 186 -17.11 15.66 -9.91
C LEU A 186 -16.58 14.29 -10.37
N PRO A 187 -17.26 13.60 -11.32
CA PRO A 187 -16.79 12.30 -11.82
C PRO A 187 -15.37 12.34 -12.42
N LEU A 188 -14.95 13.50 -12.94
CA LEU A 188 -13.60 13.73 -13.45
C LEU A 188 -12.55 13.81 -12.34
N PHE A 189 -12.96 14.27 -11.16
CA PHE A 189 -12.08 14.31 -10.00
C PHE A 189 -11.79 12.89 -9.48
N GLU A 190 -12.81 12.03 -9.40
CA GLU A 190 -12.62 10.61 -9.02
C GLU A 190 -11.59 9.92 -9.93
N LEU A 191 -11.67 10.13 -11.24
CA LEU A 191 -10.69 9.60 -12.20
C LEU A 191 -9.26 10.10 -11.92
N LEU A 192 -9.13 11.38 -11.58
CA LEU A 192 -7.86 12.03 -11.29
C LEU A 192 -7.26 11.54 -9.96
N ASP A 193 -8.09 11.50 -8.93
CA ASP A 193 -7.73 11.12 -7.56
C ASP A 193 -7.23 9.67 -7.49
N GLU A 194 -8.05 8.76 -8.00
CA GLU A 194 -7.70 7.35 -8.12
C GLU A 194 -6.49 7.11 -9.03
N GLY A 195 -6.40 7.86 -10.14
CA GLY A 195 -5.24 7.78 -11.03
C GLY A 195 -3.96 8.28 -10.36
N TYR A 196 -4.03 9.34 -9.54
CA TYR A 196 -2.90 9.87 -8.80
C TYR A 196 -2.44 8.88 -7.72
N ALA A 197 -3.38 8.28 -7.00
CA ALA A 197 -3.10 7.26 -5.99
C ALA A 197 -2.41 6.02 -6.60
N GLU A 198 -2.90 5.51 -7.74
CA GLU A 198 -2.25 4.42 -8.48
C GLU A 198 -0.85 4.83 -8.99
N ALA A 199 -0.70 6.06 -9.50
CA ALA A 199 0.58 6.60 -9.95
C ALA A 199 1.59 6.70 -8.81
N PHE A 200 1.17 7.19 -7.64
CA PHE A 200 2.01 7.27 -6.46
C PHE A 200 2.42 5.88 -5.97
N SER A 201 1.49 4.93 -5.91
CA SER A 201 1.77 3.54 -5.51
C SER A 201 2.80 2.90 -6.45
N PHE A 202 2.61 3.04 -7.76
CA PHE A 202 3.55 2.56 -8.78
C PHE A 202 4.94 3.21 -8.63
N ARG A 203 4.97 4.54 -8.53
CA ARG A 203 6.18 5.34 -8.33
C ARG A 203 6.94 4.89 -7.07
N PHE A 204 6.23 4.70 -5.97
CA PHE A 204 6.81 4.30 -4.69
C PHE A 204 7.49 2.93 -4.77
N LEU A 205 6.80 1.91 -5.31
CA LEU A 205 7.39 0.58 -5.46
C LEU A 205 8.62 0.59 -6.37
N LEU A 206 8.60 1.36 -7.46
CA LEU A 206 9.77 1.54 -8.32
C LEU A 206 10.94 2.21 -7.60
N GLU A 207 10.67 3.25 -6.79
CA GLU A 207 11.71 3.89 -5.98
C GLU A 207 12.34 2.86 -5.02
N MET A 208 11.53 2.02 -4.36
CA MET A 208 12.03 1.02 -3.41
C MET A 208 12.90 -0.03 -4.10
N ILE A 209 12.55 -0.42 -5.32
CA ILE A 209 13.40 -1.28 -6.15
C ILE A 209 14.73 -0.57 -6.48
N ILE A 210 14.70 0.68 -6.96
CA ILE A 210 15.90 1.44 -7.36
C ILE A 210 16.86 1.64 -6.19
N LYS A 211 16.33 1.76 -4.98
CA LYS A 211 17.09 1.88 -3.73
C LYS A 211 17.61 0.53 -3.20
N GLY A 212 17.17 -0.59 -3.78
CA GLY A 212 17.55 -1.93 -3.36
C GLY A 212 16.81 -2.43 -2.11
N TYR A 213 15.67 -1.82 -1.76
CA TYR A 213 14.88 -2.20 -0.60
C TYR A 213 13.88 -3.33 -0.89
N LEU A 214 13.48 -3.47 -2.15
CA LEU A 214 12.61 -4.54 -2.63
C LEU A 214 13.32 -5.40 -3.69
N PRO A 215 13.04 -6.72 -3.75
CA PRO A 215 13.62 -7.60 -4.76
C PRO A 215 13.07 -7.25 -6.15
N TYR A 216 13.97 -6.97 -7.08
CA TYR A 216 13.61 -6.49 -8.42
C TYR A 216 12.65 -7.42 -9.15
N HIS A 217 13.05 -8.67 -9.41
CA HIS A 217 12.28 -9.55 -10.30
C HIS A 217 10.84 -9.77 -9.79
N PHE A 218 10.70 -10.06 -8.49
CA PHE A 218 9.38 -10.21 -7.85
C PHE A 218 8.54 -8.94 -7.93
N THR A 219 9.12 -7.80 -7.58
CA THR A 219 8.37 -6.53 -7.56
C THR A 219 8.01 -6.07 -8.97
N LYS A 220 8.88 -6.31 -9.95
CA LYS A 220 8.59 -6.08 -11.38
C LYS A 220 7.41 -6.91 -11.85
N GLU A 221 7.39 -8.21 -11.56
CA GLU A 221 6.27 -9.08 -11.94
C GLU A 221 4.97 -8.65 -11.29
N TYR A 222 4.99 -8.29 -10.00
CA TYR A 222 3.85 -7.73 -9.29
C TYR A 222 3.29 -6.47 -9.98
N ILE A 223 4.17 -5.48 -10.24
CA ILE A 223 3.80 -4.22 -10.91
C ILE A 223 3.20 -4.49 -12.29
N LEU A 224 3.88 -5.28 -13.12
CA LEU A 224 3.42 -5.58 -14.48
C LEU A 224 2.11 -6.38 -14.49
N GLY A 225 1.91 -7.25 -13.50
CA GLY A 225 0.65 -7.96 -13.27
C GLY A 225 -0.50 -7.02 -12.98
N ARG A 226 -0.33 -6.08 -12.03
CA ARG A 226 -1.35 -5.05 -11.71
C ARG A 226 -1.71 -4.21 -12.93
N VAL A 227 -0.71 -3.68 -13.65
CA VAL A 227 -0.96 -2.86 -14.85
C VAL A 227 -1.69 -3.66 -15.92
N SER A 228 -1.31 -4.91 -16.13
CA SER A 228 -1.98 -5.79 -17.10
C SER A 228 -3.42 -6.12 -16.73
N SER A 229 -3.74 -6.18 -15.44
CA SER A 229 -5.11 -6.34 -14.94
C SER A 229 -5.93 -5.08 -15.20
N CYS A 230 -5.37 -3.91 -14.86
CA CYS A 230 -6.06 -2.63 -15.07
C CYS A 230 -6.32 -2.28 -16.53
N LEU A 231 -5.42 -2.67 -17.45
CA LEU A 231 -5.66 -2.49 -18.89
C LEU A 231 -6.86 -3.28 -19.44
N ARG A 232 -7.44 -4.20 -18.67
CA ARG A 232 -8.64 -4.97 -19.07
C ARG A 232 -9.96 -4.34 -18.60
N ASP A 233 -9.88 -3.33 -17.76
CA ASP A 233 -11.02 -2.58 -17.22
C ASP A 233 -10.98 -1.17 -17.81
N ASN A 234 -12.05 -0.73 -18.49
CA ASN A 234 -12.04 0.57 -19.20
C ASN A 234 -11.80 1.77 -18.26
N LEU A 235 -12.31 1.72 -17.02
CA LEU A 235 -12.13 2.79 -16.04
C LEU A 235 -10.71 2.73 -15.45
N CYS A 236 -10.22 1.54 -15.08
CA CYS A 236 -8.84 1.44 -14.60
C CYS A 236 -7.82 1.78 -15.71
N GLU A 237 -8.11 1.40 -16.96
CA GLU A 237 -7.29 1.72 -18.13
C GLU A 237 -7.13 3.24 -18.30
N ALA A 238 -8.21 4.01 -18.14
CA ALA A 238 -8.16 5.46 -18.22
C ALA A 238 -7.25 6.06 -17.14
N LYS A 239 -7.36 5.59 -15.89
CA LYS A 239 -6.52 6.01 -14.74
C LYS A 239 -5.03 5.80 -15.05
N ILE A 240 -4.64 4.59 -15.46
CA ILE A 240 -3.23 4.26 -15.71
C ILE A 240 -2.65 4.96 -16.94
N LYS A 241 -3.47 5.22 -17.98
CA LYS A 241 -3.03 5.98 -19.17
C LYS A 241 -2.85 7.47 -18.87
N LEU A 242 -3.73 8.05 -18.04
CA LEU A 242 -3.66 9.45 -17.64
C LEU A 242 -2.27 9.79 -17.07
N PHE A 243 -1.74 8.90 -16.22
CA PHE A 243 -0.42 9.06 -15.59
C PHE A 243 0.72 8.35 -16.33
N SER A 244 0.47 7.87 -17.57
CA SER A 244 1.45 7.18 -18.41
C SER A 244 2.09 5.94 -17.74
N ILE A 245 1.38 5.30 -16.82
CA ILE A 245 1.81 4.07 -16.14
C ILE A 245 1.94 2.94 -17.16
N ASP A 246 1.05 2.87 -18.16
CA ASP A 246 1.13 1.87 -19.22
C ASP A 246 2.42 1.99 -20.06
N LYS A 247 2.85 3.22 -20.35
CA LYS A 247 4.11 3.53 -21.05
C LYS A 247 5.31 3.18 -20.18
N ALA A 248 5.27 3.51 -18.89
CA ALA A 248 6.32 3.13 -17.94
C ALA A 248 6.43 1.60 -17.80
N ALA A 249 5.30 0.88 -17.71
CA ALA A 249 5.25 -0.58 -17.66
C ALA A 249 5.82 -1.24 -18.92
N LYS A 250 5.49 -0.72 -20.11
CA LYS A 250 6.10 -1.18 -21.39
C LYS A 250 7.62 -1.03 -21.37
N ARG A 251 8.14 0.09 -20.87
CA ARG A 251 9.59 0.30 -20.70
C ARG A 251 10.20 -0.73 -19.75
N ILE A 252 9.61 -0.91 -18.56
CA ILE A 252 10.07 -1.88 -17.56
C ILE A 252 10.14 -3.30 -18.12
N LYS A 253 9.16 -3.68 -18.95
CA LYS A 253 9.13 -4.98 -19.62
C LYS A 253 10.32 -5.17 -20.57
N SER A 254 10.77 -4.11 -21.24
CA SER A 254 11.91 -4.12 -22.19
C SER A 254 13.30 -3.90 -21.57
N ILE A 255 13.39 -3.61 -20.28
CA ILE A 255 14.68 -3.38 -19.60
C ILE A 255 15.53 -4.66 -19.59
N SER A 256 16.77 -4.53 -20.07
CA SER A 256 17.81 -5.56 -19.94
C SER A 256 18.33 -5.61 -18.49
N GLU A 257 18.91 -6.74 -18.08
CA GLU A 257 19.51 -6.84 -16.73
C GLU A 257 20.70 -5.89 -16.53
N ILE A 258 21.39 -5.50 -17.61
CA ILE A 258 22.59 -4.65 -17.57
C ILE A 258 22.22 -3.17 -17.36
N ASP A 259 21.13 -2.70 -17.96
CA ASP A 259 20.68 -1.30 -17.91
C ASP A 259 19.54 -1.09 -16.91
N PHE A 260 19.47 -1.97 -15.92
CA PHE A 260 18.31 -2.09 -15.06
C PHE A 260 17.98 -0.79 -14.30
N LYS A 261 18.96 -0.22 -13.61
CA LYS A 261 18.75 0.95 -12.74
C LYS A 261 18.42 2.20 -13.54
N SER A 262 19.12 2.45 -14.64
CA SER A 262 18.86 3.58 -15.54
C SER A 262 17.49 3.44 -16.21
N GLY A 263 17.15 2.25 -16.70
CA GLY A 263 15.84 1.99 -17.30
C GLY A 263 14.68 2.18 -16.31
N LEU A 264 14.84 1.78 -15.05
CA LEU A 264 13.83 2.04 -14.02
C LEU A 264 13.70 3.53 -13.69
N GLN A 265 14.82 4.25 -13.61
CA GLN A 265 14.81 5.70 -13.40
C GLN A 265 14.10 6.43 -14.54
N ASP A 266 14.28 5.98 -15.78
CA ASP A 266 13.57 6.51 -16.95
C ASP A 266 12.08 6.22 -16.90
N ALA A 267 11.67 5.03 -16.46
CA ALA A 267 10.26 4.67 -16.27
C ALA A 267 9.63 5.50 -15.14
N LEU A 268 10.32 5.64 -14.01
CA LEU A 268 9.92 6.50 -12.89
C LEU A 268 9.73 7.96 -13.35
N GLY A 269 10.68 8.48 -14.13
CA GLY A 269 10.63 9.84 -14.65
C GLY A 269 9.44 10.11 -15.57
N VAL A 270 8.89 9.10 -16.24
CA VAL A 270 7.65 9.24 -17.05
C VAL A 270 6.45 9.55 -16.16
N VAL A 271 6.27 8.77 -15.09
CA VAL A 271 5.16 8.93 -14.14
C VAL A 271 5.33 10.20 -13.31
N ASP A 272 6.54 10.45 -12.78
CA ASP A 272 6.86 11.64 -11.98
C ASP A 272 6.54 12.95 -12.72
N ARG A 273 6.83 13.03 -14.03
CA ARG A 273 6.52 14.23 -14.82
C ARG A 273 5.02 14.47 -14.94
N LYS A 274 4.23 13.40 -15.05
CA LYS A 274 2.76 13.50 -15.15
C LYS A 274 2.12 13.88 -13.83
N MET A 275 2.59 13.27 -12.74
CA MET A 275 2.19 13.66 -11.39
C MET A 275 2.48 15.13 -11.16
N LYS A 276 3.74 15.57 -11.27
CA LYS A 276 4.15 16.99 -11.09
C LYS A 276 3.40 17.97 -11.96
N TYR A 277 3.04 17.59 -13.18
CA TYR A 277 2.23 18.42 -14.07
C TYR A 277 0.85 18.68 -13.45
N ILE A 278 0.18 17.65 -12.95
CA ILE A 278 -1.11 17.77 -12.27
C ILE A 278 -0.97 18.61 -11.00
N GLU A 279 0.06 18.36 -10.17
CA GLU A 279 0.27 19.15 -8.95
C GLU A 279 0.42 20.64 -9.29
N TYR A 280 1.25 20.96 -10.30
CA TYR A 280 1.45 22.33 -10.75
C TYR A 280 0.17 22.97 -11.31
N GLU A 281 -0.54 22.29 -12.20
CA GLU A 281 -1.75 22.83 -12.83
C GLU A 281 -2.89 23.03 -11.83
N LEU A 282 -3.05 22.12 -10.86
CA LEU A 282 -4.05 22.27 -9.79
C LEU A 282 -3.68 23.40 -8.83
N ILE A 283 -2.42 23.50 -8.39
CA ILE A 283 -1.96 24.57 -7.48
C ILE A 283 -2.03 25.95 -8.15
N SER A 284 -1.73 26.04 -9.46
CA SER A 284 -1.66 27.32 -10.19
C SER A 284 -3.01 27.82 -10.73
N SER A 285 -4.06 26.99 -10.71
CA SER A 285 -5.39 27.34 -11.24
C SER A 285 -6.30 27.92 -10.15
N ILE A 286 -6.07 29.18 -9.78
CA ILE A 286 -6.98 29.97 -8.92
C ILE A 286 -7.52 31.11 -9.79
N PRO A 287 -8.81 31.09 -10.19
CA PRO A 287 -9.92 31.31 -9.25
C PRO A 287 -11.09 30.30 -9.31
N PHE A 288 -11.75 30.20 -8.17
CA PHE A 288 -12.81 29.29 -7.70
C PHE A 288 -14.06 29.06 -8.59
N GLU A 289 -14.26 29.80 -9.69
CA GLU A 289 -15.58 29.85 -10.35
C GLU A 289 -15.79 28.85 -11.50
N ASP A 290 -14.75 28.09 -11.91
CA ASP A 290 -14.81 27.21 -13.09
C ASP A 290 -14.12 25.83 -12.88
N GLU A 291 -14.25 25.25 -11.68
CA GLU A 291 -13.55 24.03 -11.23
C GLU A 291 -13.71 22.82 -12.17
N SER A 292 -14.93 22.56 -12.64
CA SER A 292 -15.21 21.48 -13.61
C SER A 292 -14.53 21.71 -14.94
N ARG A 293 -14.39 22.98 -15.36
CA ARG A 293 -13.75 23.35 -16.62
C ARG A 293 -12.23 23.26 -16.52
N ILE A 294 -11.64 23.59 -15.37
CA ILE A 294 -10.21 23.43 -15.10
C ILE A 294 -9.83 21.95 -15.08
N LEU A 295 -10.54 21.12 -14.31
CA LEU A 295 -10.31 19.67 -14.26
C LEU A 295 -10.49 19.02 -15.64
N ALA A 296 -11.57 19.37 -16.34
CA ALA A 296 -11.78 18.93 -17.72
C ALA A 296 -10.62 19.37 -18.63
N LYS A 297 -10.17 20.62 -18.55
CA LYS A 297 -9.06 21.13 -19.36
C LYS A 297 -7.75 20.39 -19.07
N ILE A 298 -7.43 20.13 -17.79
CA ILE A 298 -6.23 19.36 -17.40
C ILE A 298 -6.32 17.95 -18.00
N ILE A 299 -7.41 17.23 -17.72
CA ILE A 299 -7.61 15.85 -18.19
C ILE A 299 -7.60 15.77 -19.73
N PHE A 300 -8.34 16.64 -20.42
CA PHE A 300 -8.37 16.68 -21.88
C PHE A 300 -7.00 17.05 -22.47
N SER A 301 -6.27 18.01 -21.88
CA SER A 301 -4.92 18.36 -22.33
C SER A 301 -3.94 17.19 -22.18
N MET A 302 -4.09 16.39 -21.12
CA MET A 302 -3.28 15.20 -20.91
C MET A 302 -3.63 14.12 -21.93
N ILE A 303 -4.92 13.90 -22.22
CA ILE A 303 -5.38 12.95 -23.24
C ILE A 303 -4.91 13.37 -24.64
N GLU A 304 -4.98 14.66 -25.00
CA GLU A 304 -4.55 15.17 -26.31
C GLU A 304 -3.04 15.01 -26.51
N LYS A 305 -2.22 15.30 -25.48
CA LYS A 305 -0.77 15.08 -25.51
C LYS A 305 -0.38 13.60 -25.62
N GLU A 306 -1.28 12.67 -25.30
CA GLU A 306 -1.03 11.23 -25.45
C GLU A 306 -1.34 10.71 -26.87
N ARG A 307 -2.10 11.46 -27.67
CA ARG A 307 -2.47 11.11 -29.06
C ARG A 307 -1.48 11.61 -30.12
N GLN A 308 -0.59 12.53 -29.74
CA GLN A 308 0.49 13.08 -30.58
C GLN A 308 1.78 12.29 -30.37
#